data_AF-A0A352Z0L4-F1
#
_entry.id   AF-A0A352Z0L4-F1
#
_cell.length_a   1.000
_cell.length_b   1.000
_cell.length_c   1.000
_cell.angle_alpha   90.00
_cell.angle_beta   90.00
_cell.angle_gamma   90.00
#
_symmetry.space_group_name_H-M   'P 1'
#
loop_
_entity.id
_entity.type
_entity.pdbx_description
1 polymer ?
#
loop_
_entity_poly.entity_id
_entity_poly.type
_entity_poly.pdbx_seq_one_letter_code
_entity_poly.pdbx_strand_id
1 'polypeptide(L)'
;MGKICLPLMLIVTGLIVTSININCQSASSSKVEFLNAPVLFKEGGKYYQQVIASYRTGTPGTIVFSSGGKELLKAALVKGTNRHLLTFPAVTKPRRITITTQIDNNPPEKYPVTLIPPKKWEVDFVQHSHTDIG
;
A
#
# COMPACT_ATOMS: atom_id res chain seq x y z
N MET A 1 -50.37 -32.87 -26.89
CA MET A 1 -50.18 -31.51 -26.30
C MET A 1 -49.98 -31.66 -24.80
N GLY A 2 -48.73 -31.66 -24.36
CA GLY A 2 -48.38 -31.88 -22.94
C GLY A 2 -48.60 -30.61 -22.11
N LYS A 3 -49.33 -30.75 -20.99
CA LYS A 3 -49.58 -29.66 -20.05
C LYS A 3 -48.28 -29.34 -19.31
N ILE A 4 -47.71 -28.17 -19.58
CA ILE A 4 -46.52 -27.68 -18.88
C ILE A 4 -46.95 -27.32 -17.45
N CYS A 5 -46.41 -28.03 -16.47
CA CYS A 5 -46.65 -27.78 -15.05
C CYS A 5 -45.91 -26.50 -14.60
N LEU A 6 -46.63 -25.38 -14.63
CA LEU A 6 -46.22 -24.07 -14.11
C LEU A 6 -45.51 -24.10 -12.73
N PRO A 7 -45.92 -24.92 -11.72
CA PRO A 7 -45.25 -24.93 -10.43
C PRO A 7 -43.85 -25.56 -10.48
N LEU A 8 -43.61 -26.52 -11.38
CA LEU A 8 -42.31 -27.15 -11.55
C LEU A 8 -41.29 -26.16 -12.14
N MET A 9 -41.75 -25.30 -13.05
CA MET A 9 -40.89 -24.29 -13.68
C MET A 9 -40.43 -23.23 -12.67
N LEU A 10 -41.34 -22.76 -11.80
CA LEU A 10 -41.04 -21.77 -10.75
C LEU A 10 -39.99 -22.26 -9.74
N ILE A 11 -40.02 -23.54 -9.38
CA ILE A 11 -39.04 -24.16 -8.47
C ILE A 11 -37.66 -24.24 -9.13
N VAL A 12 -37.61 -24.57 -10.42
CA VAL A 12 -36.35 -24.64 -11.19
C VAL A 12 -35.74 -23.24 -11.36
N THR A 13 -36.54 -22.22 -11.64
CA THR A 13 -36.01 -20.84 -11.75
C THR A 13 -35.51 -20.30 -10.42
N GLY A 14 -36.16 -20.65 -9.29
CA GLY A 14 -35.72 -20.28 -7.95
C GLY A 14 -34.37 -20.90 -7.54
N LEU A 15 -34.11 -22.14 -7.94
CA LEU A 15 -32.84 -22.84 -7.69
C LEU A 15 -31.67 -22.30 -8.54
N ILE A 16 -31.97 -21.77 -9.72
CA ILE A 16 -30.94 -21.18 -10.60
C ILE A 16 -30.48 -19.83 -10.04
N VAL A 17 -31.37 -19.02 -9.47
CA VAL A 17 -31.03 -17.67 -8.95
C VAL A 17 -30.21 -17.73 -7.65
N THR A 18 -30.38 -18.76 -6.82
CA THR A 18 -29.59 -18.94 -5.58
C THR A 18 -28.15 -19.37 -5.85
N SER A 19 -27.85 -19.87 -7.04
CA SER A 19 -26.51 -20.37 -7.41
C SER A 19 -25.53 -19.28 -7.88
N ILE A 20 -26.01 -18.04 -8.12
CA ILE A 20 -25.21 -16.99 -8.79
C ILE A 20 -24.51 -16.04 -7.79
N ASN A 21 -24.76 -16.16 -6.47
CA ASN A 21 -24.32 -15.14 -5.50
C ASN A 21 -23.01 -15.44 -4.71
N ILE A 22 -22.17 -16.40 -5.10
CA ILE A 22 -21.05 -16.81 -4.23
C ILE A 22 -19.66 -16.31 -4.67
N ASN A 23 -19.47 -15.74 -5.87
CA ASN A 23 -18.11 -15.43 -6.34
C ASN A 23 -17.90 -13.98 -6.79
N CYS A 24 -17.97 -13.00 -5.88
CA CYS A 24 -17.40 -11.67 -6.19
C CYS A 24 -16.97 -10.84 -4.98
N GLN A 25 -16.34 -11.45 -3.97
CA GLN A 25 -15.53 -10.69 -3.00
C GLN A 25 -14.24 -11.45 -2.72
N SER A 26 -13.30 -11.40 -3.68
CA SER A 26 -11.91 -11.69 -3.39
C SER A 26 -11.46 -10.66 -2.35
N ALA A 27 -11.33 -11.08 -1.09
CA ALA A 27 -10.73 -10.26 -0.06
C ALA A 27 -9.36 -9.82 -0.58
N SER A 28 -9.23 -8.51 -0.87
CA SER A 28 -7.95 -7.91 -1.26
C SER A 28 -6.92 -8.33 -0.23
N SER A 29 -5.89 -9.08 -0.65
CA SER A 29 -4.76 -9.44 0.20
C SER A 29 -4.28 -8.18 0.92
N SER A 30 -4.39 -8.17 2.25
CA SER A 30 -3.99 -7.06 3.12
C SER A 30 -2.47 -7.03 3.26
N LYS A 31 -1.77 -7.00 2.13
CA LYS A 31 -0.31 -6.98 2.07
C LYS A 31 0.17 -5.55 2.13
N VAL A 32 1.25 -5.31 2.86
CA VAL A 32 1.91 -4.01 2.86
C VAL A 32 2.69 -3.85 1.55
N GLU A 33 2.48 -2.72 0.87
CA GLU A 33 3.20 -2.35 -0.34
C GLU A 33 4.33 -1.37 0.01
N PHE A 34 5.51 -1.58 -0.57
CA PHE A 34 6.68 -0.74 -0.34
C PHE A 34 7.19 -0.12 -1.65
N LEU A 35 7.36 1.20 -1.67
CA LEU A 35 7.88 1.95 -2.82
C LEU A 35 9.03 2.84 -2.39
N ASN A 36 10.08 2.95 -3.19
CA ASN A 36 11.16 3.91 -2.93
C ASN A 36 10.64 5.33 -3.22
N ALA A 37 10.71 6.22 -2.23
CA ALA A 37 10.38 7.62 -2.45
C ALA A 37 11.54 8.32 -3.19
N PRO A 38 11.26 9.22 -4.14
CA PRO A 38 12.29 9.97 -4.86
C PRO A 38 12.83 11.14 -4.01
N VAL A 39 13.17 10.90 -2.75
CA VAL A 39 13.59 11.91 -1.79
C VAL A 39 14.97 11.59 -1.23
N LEU A 40 15.83 12.61 -1.21
CA LEU A 40 17.15 12.59 -0.60
C LEU A 40 17.28 13.86 0.24
N PHE A 41 17.52 13.71 1.55
CA PHE A 41 17.67 14.84 2.46
C PHE A 41 18.85 14.63 3.40
N LYS A 42 19.31 15.72 4.02
CA LYS A 42 20.46 15.73 4.93
C LYS A 42 20.01 16.11 6.34
N GLU A 43 20.39 15.30 7.32
CA GLU A 43 20.10 15.51 8.74
C GLU A 43 21.32 15.10 9.57
N GLY A 44 21.77 15.95 10.51
CA GLY A 44 22.93 15.63 11.35
C GLY A 44 24.22 15.28 10.57
N GLY A 45 24.41 15.88 9.39
CA GLY A 45 25.55 15.62 8.52
C GLY A 45 25.45 14.35 7.66
N LYS A 46 24.40 13.52 7.83
CA LYS A 46 24.18 12.27 7.10
C LYS A 46 23.06 12.41 6.08
N TYR A 47 23.16 11.65 5.00
CA TYR A 47 22.12 11.60 3.96
C TYR A 47 21.14 10.47 4.23
N TYR A 48 19.86 10.74 3.98
CA TYR A 48 18.75 9.82 4.19
C TYR A 48 17.86 9.75 2.97
N GLN A 49 17.24 8.60 2.79
CA GLN A 49 16.20 8.33 1.79
C GLN A 49 14.96 7.76 2.48
N GLN A 50 13.83 7.71 1.77
CA GLN A 50 12.58 7.18 2.33
C GLN A 50 11.99 6.05 1.50
N VAL A 51 11.26 5.17 2.17
CA VAL A 51 10.40 4.16 1.57
C VAL A 51 8.96 4.45 2.01
N ILE A 52 8.05 4.52 1.05
CA ILE A 52 6.61 4.64 1.28
C ILE A 52 6.09 3.24 1.60
N ALA A 53 5.55 3.06 2.79
CA ALA A 53 4.79 1.87 3.17
C ALA A 53 3.29 2.18 3.07
N SER A 54 2.58 1.42 2.23
CA SER A 54 1.12 1.56 2.06
C SER A 54 0.42 0.32 2.60
N TYR A 55 -0.58 0.52 3.45
CA TYR A 55 -1.40 -0.54 4.01
C TYR A 55 -2.88 -0.15 4.00
N ARG A 56 -3.73 -1.01 3.44
CA ARG A 56 -5.18 -0.80 3.40
C ARG A 56 -5.86 -1.70 4.43
N THR A 57 -6.65 -1.10 5.33
CA THR A 57 -7.37 -1.83 6.36
C THR A 57 -8.84 -1.39 6.45
N GLY A 58 -9.71 -2.35 6.77
CA GLY A 58 -11.12 -2.08 7.09
C GLY A 58 -11.34 -1.67 8.55
N THR A 59 -10.38 -1.96 9.42
CA THR A 59 -10.48 -1.75 10.87
C THR A 59 -9.35 -0.84 11.37
N PRO A 60 -9.61 0.05 12.34
CA PRO A 60 -8.55 0.74 13.06
C PRO A 60 -7.64 -0.23 13.80
N GLY A 61 -6.41 0.19 14.09
CA GLY A 61 -5.42 -0.63 14.77
C GLY A 61 -4.11 0.11 14.93
N THR A 62 -3.01 -0.62 15.13
CA THR A 62 -1.66 -0.09 15.22
C THR A 62 -0.75 -0.86 14.26
N ILE A 63 0.16 -0.16 13.59
CA ILE A 63 1.19 -0.75 12.75
C ILE A 63 2.57 -0.34 13.25
N VAL A 64 3.48 -1.31 13.29
CA VAL A 64 4.88 -1.12 13.68
C VAL A 64 5.76 -1.62 12.55
N PHE A 65 6.66 -0.76 12.08
CA PHE A 65 7.68 -1.08 11.10
C PHE A 65 9.04 -1.17 11.79
N SER A 66 9.79 -2.22 11.50
CA SER A 66 11.15 -2.41 12.00
C SER A 66 12.08 -2.95 10.92
N SER A 67 13.37 -2.68 11.06
CA SER A 67 14.41 -3.18 10.14
C SER A 67 15.71 -3.37 10.91
N GLY A 68 16.38 -4.49 10.70
CA GLY A 68 17.63 -4.82 11.39
C GLY A 68 17.50 -4.83 12.92
N GLY A 69 16.33 -5.22 13.45
CA GLY A 69 16.05 -5.25 14.89
C GLY A 69 15.70 -3.89 15.52
N LYS A 70 15.70 -2.80 14.74
CA LYS A 70 15.33 -1.46 15.23
C LYS A 70 13.93 -1.06 14.74
N GLU A 71 13.13 -0.48 15.63
CA GLU A 71 11.88 0.18 15.26
C GLU A 71 12.15 1.42 14.40
N LEU A 72 11.49 1.50 13.26
CA LEU A 72 11.55 2.64 12.34
C LEU A 72 10.42 3.61 12.59
N LEU A 73 9.20 3.08 12.76
CA LEU A 73 7.98 3.86 12.92
C LEU A 73 6.88 3.01 13.56
N LYS A 74 6.15 3.62 14.50
CA LYS A 74 4.90 3.10 15.06
C LYS A 74 3.79 4.11 14.80
N ALA A 75 2.68 3.67 14.24
CA ALA A 75 1.56 4.54 13.89
C ALA A 75 0.20 3.87 14.14
N ALA A 76 -0.81 4.70 14.41
CA ALA A 76 -2.19 4.25 14.39
C ALA A 76 -2.66 4.05 12.95
N LEU A 77 -3.42 2.99 12.73
CA LEU A 77 -4.12 2.68 11.50
C LEU A 77 -5.55 3.22 11.56
N VAL A 78 -5.97 3.89 10.51
CA VAL A 78 -7.36 4.28 10.29
C VAL A 78 -7.99 3.44 9.18
N LYS A 79 -9.32 3.35 9.17
CA LYS A 79 -10.05 2.68 8.08
C LYS A 79 -9.71 3.35 6.74
N GLY A 80 -9.30 2.56 5.76
CA GLY A 80 -8.89 3.03 4.44
C GLY A 80 -7.42 2.77 4.15
N THR A 81 -6.82 3.63 3.32
CA THR A 81 -5.41 3.51 2.90
C THR A 81 -4.53 4.36 3.81
N ASN A 82 -3.60 3.72 4.50
CA ASN A 82 -2.63 4.35 5.37
C ASN A 82 -1.28 4.38 4.64
N ARG A 83 -0.62 5.54 4.62
CA ARG A 83 0.70 5.73 4.01
C ARG A 83 1.67 6.28 5.04
N HIS A 84 2.82 5.64 5.16
CA HIS A 84 3.87 6.01 6.09
C HIS A 84 5.21 6.15 5.37
N LEU A 85 6.04 7.09 5.81
CA LEU A 85 7.39 7.29 5.31
C LEU A 85 8.39 6.65 6.27
N LEU A 86 9.12 5.65 5.80
CA LEU A 86 10.16 4.96 6.54
C LEU A 86 11.52 5.52 6.15
N THR A 87 12.24 6.10 7.10
CA THR A 87 13.54 6.75 6.85
C THR A 87 14.69 5.75 6.96
N PHE A 88 15.54 5.71 5.94
CA PHE A 88 16.74 4.88 5.87
C PHE A 88 17.97 5.73 5.55
N PRO A 89 19.18 5.32 6.00
CA PRO A 89 20.41 5.90 5.47
C PRO A 89 20.46 5.77 3.94
N ALA A 90 20.88 6.84 3.26
CA ALA A 90 20.96 6.84 1.80
C ALA A 90 21.97 5.79 1.31
N VAL A 91 21.58 5.01 0.30
CA VAL A 91 22.45 4.00 -0.31
C VAL A 91 23.07 4.54 -1.61
N THR A 92 24.31 4.16 -1.89
CA THR A 92 25.02 4.53 -3.13
C THR A 92 24.85 3.51 -4.24
N LYS A 93 24.44 2.28 -3.90
CA LYS A 93 24.11 1.20 -4.83
C LYS A 93 22.85 0.48 -4.33
N PRO A 94 22.07 -0.18 -5.21
CA PRO A 94 20.91 -0.95 -4.79
C PRO A 94 21.24 -1.95 -3.68
N ARG A 95 20.45 -1.95 -2.60
CA ARG A 95 20.68 -2.79 -1.43
C ARG A 95 19.40 -3.46 -0.99
N ARG A 96 19.41 -4.80 -0.91
CA ARG A 96 18.30 -5.57 -0.34
C ARG A 96 18.32 -5.46 1.18
N ILE A 97 17.16 -5.12 1.75
CA ILE A 97 16.89 -5.06 3.18
C ILE A 97 15.63 -5.88 3.50
N THR A 98 15.41 -6.18 4.77
CA THR A 98 14.18 -6.80 5.25
C THR A 98 13.46 -5.83 6.17
N ILE A 99 12.25 -5.46 5.80
CA ILE A 99 11.33 -4.68 6.65
C ILE A 99 10.38 -5.67 7.30
N THR A 100 10.33 -5.65 8.63
CA THR A 100 9.37 -6.42 9.41
C THR A 100 8.20 -5.51 9.75
N THR A 101 6.98 -5.96 9.47
CA THR A 101 5.75 -5.25 9.81
C THR A 101 4.97 -6.07 10.82
N GLN A 102 4.52 -5.42 11.89
CA GLN A 102 3.61 -6.00 12.86
C GLN A 102 2.34 -5.16 12.91
N ILE A 103 1.20 -5.80 12.73
CA ILE A 103 -0.12 -5.16 12.83
C ILE A 103 -0.75 -5.66 14.13
N ASP A 104 -1.01 -4.74 15.05
CA ASP A 104 -1.47 -5.04 16.41
C ASP A 104 -0.61 -6.13 17.08
N ASN A 105 -1.24 -7.20 17.56
CA ASN A 105 -0.59 -8.34 18.21
C ASN A 105 -0.41 -9.54 17.26
N ASN A 106 -0.57 -9.34 15.95
CA ASN A 106 -0.36 -10.42 14.99
C ASN A 106 1.14 -10.75 14.85
N PRO A 107 1.47 -11.97 14.41
CA PRO A 107 2.85 -12.35 14.12
C PRO A 107 3.51 -11.36 13.15
N PRO A 108 4.77 -10.95 13.38
CA PRO A 108 5.46 -10.04 12.49
C PRO A 108 5.70 -10.66 11.11
N GLU A 109 5.35 -9.95 10.05
CA GLU A 109 5.56 -10.34 8.67
C GLU A 109 6.83 -9.70 8.10
N LYS A 110 7.61 -10.47 7.34
CA LYS A 110 8.90 -10.03 6.78
C LYS A 110 8.80 -9.77 5.29
N TYR A 111 9.23 -8.59 4.88
CA TYR A 111 9.17 -8.10 3.51
C TYR A 111 10.56 -7.79 2.98
N PRO A 112 11.04 -8.51 1.94
CA PRO A 112 12.27 -8.11 1.26
C PRO A 112 12.00 -6.85 0.43
N VAL A 113 12.75 -5.79 0.69
CA VAL A 113 12.67 -4.52 -0.04
C VAL A 113 14.04 -4.18 -0.60
N THR A 114 14.08 -3.73 -1.86
CA THR A 114 15.33 -3.25 -2.45
C THR A 114 15.35 -1.74 -2.36
N LEU A 115 16.24 -1.20 -1.51
CA LEU A 115 16.54 0.22 -1.48
C LEU A 115 17.27 0.61 -2.75
N ILE A 116 16.74 1.58 -3.47
CA ILE A 116 17.35 2.12 -4.69
C ILE A 116 17.98 3.47 -4.31
N PRO A 117 19.21 3.77 -4.78
CA PRO A 117 19.81 5.09 -4.60
C PRO A 117 18.89 6.18 -5.17
N PRO A 118 18.51 7.19 -4.37
CA PRO A 118 17.74 8.31 -4.90
C PRO A 118 18.60 9.09 -5.91
N LYS A 119 18.03 9.38 -7.08
CA LYS A 119 18.68 10.25 -8.05
C LYS A 119 18.73 11.67 -7.49
N LYS A 120 19.85 12.35 -7.70
CA LYS A 120 19.92 13.80 -7.47
C LYS A 120 19.03 14.47 -8.52
N TRP A 121 18.12 15.31 -8.07
CA TRP A 121 17.29 16.16 -8.91
C TRP A 121 17.28 17.56 -8.31
N GLU A 122 17.06 18.54 -9.18
CA GLU A 122 16.96 19.95 -8.85
C GLU A 122 15.61 20.44 -9.37
N VAL A 123 15.00 21.42 -8.69
CA VAL A 123 13.77 22.07 -9.13
C VAL A 123 14.12 23.52 -9.46
N ASP A 124 14.05 23.83 -10.74
CA ASP A 124 14.24 25.18 -11.24
C ASP A 124 12.91 25.92 -11.26
N PHE A 125 12.82 27.02 -10.51
CA PHE A 125 11.67 27.92 -10.59
C PHE A 125 11.92 28.96 -11.68
N VAL A 126 11.29 28.75 -12.84
CA VAL A 126 11.35 29.71 -13.96
C VAL A 126 10.11 30.61 -13.91
N GLN A 127 10.33 31.92 -13.76
CA GLN A 127 9.25 32.91 -13.84
C GLN A 127 8.97 33.22 -15.31
N HIS A 128 7.73 32.98 -15.74
CA HIS A 128 7.23 33.46 -17.03
C HIS A 128 6.27 34.63 -16.81
N SER A 129 6.65 35.82 -17.27
CA SER A 129 5.74 36.95 -17.42
C SER A 129 5.07 36.87 -18.80
N HIS A 130 3.75 36.76 -18.84
CA HIS A 130 3.01 37.05 -20.05
C HIS A 130 2.81 38.57 -20.12
N THR A 131 3.35 39.21 -21.16
CA THR A 131 2.96 40.58 -21.49
C THR A 131 1.69 40.51 -22.30
N ASP A 132 0.57 40.89 -21.69
CA ASP A 132 -0.69 41.10 -22.39
C ASP A 132 -0.56 42.39 -23.21
N ILE A 133 -0.56 42.27 -24.53
CA ILE A 133 -0.57 43.40 -25.46
C ILE A 133 -2.04 43.57 -25.85
N GLY A 134 -2.76 44.35 -25.07
CA GLY A 134 -4.07 44.90 -25.41
C GLY A 134 -3.97 46.12 -26.32
#